data_AF-A0A970W9C3-F1
#
_entry.id   AF-A0A970W9C3-F1
#
_cell.length_a   1.000
_cell.length_b   1.000
_cell.length_c   1.000
_cell.angle_alpha   90.00
_cell.angle_beta   90.00
_cell.angle_gamma   90.00
#
_symmetry.space_group_name_H-M   'P 1'
#
loop_
_entity.id
_entity.type
_entity.pdbx_description
1 polymer ?
#
loop_
_entity_poly.entity_id
_entity_poly.type
_entity_poly.pdbx_seq_one_letter_code
_entity_poly.pdbx_strand_id
1 'polypeptide(L)'
;MVQRQARWGRRAALAALWCIWCLAPMPAQAATYLPRVAGGAVTCAPVSVEGYGALIPEGPPTDRPAEAHADLNLALRGYVRATAPAALIELGGAADPRAPQLATLVGDGRTPALAAAYRVHDWDWGSNQRGAPLASPEVTLLGLRTAPGEPLYLPAAGYDLGGGYAALVLYASDDRLTVKYTREDNVVQGYTLHLENICVEPALLARYRQLDQGGRQRLPALRPGQALGRARSTEVKAAIRDNGSFMDPRSRKDWWQER
;
A
#
# COMPACT_ATOMS: atom_id res chain seq x y z
N MET A 1 -26.21 -11.18 -96.41
CA MET A 1 -26.95 -12.28 -97.06
C MET A 1 -27.79 -12.96 -95.97
N VAL A 2 -29.12 -12.81 -96.07
CA VAL A 2 -30.16 -13.82 -95.74
C VAL A 2 -30.19 -14.35 -94.30
N GLN A 3 -31.11 -13.86 -93.43
CA GLN A 3 -32.42 -14.44 -93.07
C GLN A 3 -32.40 -15.84 -92.40
N ARG A 4 -33.06 -15.93 -91.23
CA ARG A 4 -34.16 -16.87 -90.83
C ARG A 4 -34.24 -16.92 -89.29
N GLN A 5 -35.26 -16.32 -88.67
CA GLN A 5 -36.52 -16.95 -88.23
C GLN A 5 -36.37 -18.27 -87.45
N ALA A 6 -36.84 -18.32 -86.19
CA ALA A 6 -38.12 -18.99 -85.83
C ALA A 6 -38.28 -19.30 -84.31
N ARG A 7 -39.48 -18.96 -83.80
CA ARG A 7 -40.40 -19.78 -82.96
C ARG A 7 -39.96 -20.19 -81.53
N TRP A 8 -40.59 -19.60 -80.51
CA TRP A 8 -41.83 -20.03 -79.79
C TRP A 8 -41.58 -21.04 -78.66
N GLY A 9 -41.94 -20.64 -77.44
CA GLY A 9 -41.99 -21.53 -76.27
C GLY A 9 -42.48 -20.80 -75.02
N ARG A 10 -43.80 -20.59 -74.93
CA ARG A 10 -44.51 -20.03 -73.76
C ARG A 10 -44.43 -20.98 -72.55
N ARG A 11 -44.33 -20.42 -71.33
CA ARG A 11 -45.20 -20.65 -70.14
C ARG A 11 -44.55 -20.04 -68.90
N ALA A 12 -45.16 -18.98 -68.37
CA ALA A 12 -45.96 -18.98 -67.12
C ALA A 12 -45.09 -18.54 -65.93
N ALA A 13 -45.07 -17.24 -65.62
CA ALA A 13 -46.01 -16.55 -64.73
C ALA A 13 -45.68 -16.81 -63.25
N LEU A 14 -45.32 -15.74 -62.54
CA LEU A 14 -45.91 -15.39 -61.23
C LEU A 14 -45.45 -13.98 -60.84
N ALA A 15 -46.44 -13.20 -60.41
CA ALA A 15 -46.38 -11.79 -60.11
C ALA A 15 -45.51 -11.51 -58.87
N ALA A 16 -44.64 -10.50 -58.97
CA ALA A 16 -44.01 -9.88 -57.81
C ALA A 16 -44.71 -8.54 -57.56
N LEU A 17 -45.66 -8.56 -56.62
CA LEU A 17 -46.25 -7.37 -56.03
C LEU A 17 -45.16 -6.53 -55.36
N TRP A 18 -45.07 -5.27 -55.76
CA TRP A 18 -44.28 -4.24 -55.08
C TRP A 18 -44.88 -3.97 -53.70
N CYS A 19 -44.22 -4.47 -52.66
CA CYS A 19 -44.48 -4.09 -51.28
C CYS A 19 -43.61 -2.86 -50.96
N ILE A 20 -44.20 -1.67 -51.07
CA ILE A 20 -43.63 -0.43 -50.53
C ILE A 20 -43.76 -0.53 -49.01
N TRP A 21 -42.66 -0.84 -48.32
CA TRP A 21 -42.59 -0.72 -46.87
C TRP A 21 -41.91 0.58 -46.49
N CYS A 22 -42.67 1.41 -45.80
CA CYS A 22 -42.24 2.62 -45.12
C CYS A 22 -41.06 2.33 -44.19
N LEU A 23 -39.91 2.93 -44.45
CA LEU A 23 -38.84 3.06 -43.47
C LEU A 23 -39.31 4.01 -42.37
N ALA A 24 -39.82 3.47 -41.27
CA ALA A 24 -39.96 4.23 -40.03
C ALA A 24 -38.56 4.52 -39.47
N PRO A 25 -38.21 5.78 -39.16
CA PRO A 25 -36.94 6.09 -38.51
C PRO A 25 -36.93 5.47 -37.10
N MET A 26 -35.91 4.68 -36.79
CA MET A 26 -35.68 4.20 -35.43
C MET A 26 -35.50 5.39 -34.48
N PRO A 27 -36.16 5.40 -33.30
CA PRO A 27 -35.88 6.42 -32.31
C PRO A 27 -34.44 6.24 -31.82
N ALA A 28 -33.64 7.30 -31.95
CA ALA A 28 -32.31 7.35 -31.36
C ALA A 28 -32.45 7.18 -29.83
N GLN A 29 -31.94 6.07 -29.31
CA GLN A 29 -31.86 5.85 -27.87
C GLN A 29 -30.88 6.86 -27.28
N ALA A 30 -31.39 7.83 -26.52
CA ALA A 30 -30.56 8.74 -25.76
C ALA A 30 -29.83 7.93 -24.67
N ALA A 31 -28.53 7.68 -24.87
CA ALA A 31 -27.67 7.14 -23.84
C ALA A 31 -27.41 8.25 -22.80
N THR A 32 -28.05 8.15 -21.64
CA THR A 32 -27.72 8.98 -20.47
C THR A 32 -26.38 8.50 -19.91
N TYR A 33 -25.31 9.23 -20.22
CA TYR A 33 -24.03 9.04 -19.57
C TYR A 33 -24.12 9.64 -18.17
N LEU A 34 -24.23 8.79 -17.14
CA LEU A 34 -24.00 9.22 -15.77
C LEU A 34 -22.50 9.55 -15.61
N PRO A 35 -22.14 10.73 -15.08
CA PRO A 35 -20.76 10.99 -14.73
C PRO A 35 -20.30 9.94 -13.73
N ARG A 36 -19.22 9.23 -14.05
CA ARG A 36 -18.55 8.35 -13.10
C ARG A 36 -17.97 9.23 -12.00
N VAL A 37 -18.62 9.28 -10.85
CA VAL A 37 -17.99 9.77 -9.62
C VAL A 37 -16.90 8.76 -9.30
N ALA A 38 -15.65 9.07 -9.67
CA ALA A 38 -14.51 8.42 -9.05
C ALA A 38 -14.66 8.67 -7.54
N GLY A 39 -14.65 7.60 -6.73
CA GLY A 39 -14.82 7.69 -5.29
C GLY A 39 -14.00 8.85 -4.72
N GLY A 40 -14.63 9.70 -3.93
CA GLY A 40 -14.05 10.95 -3.46
C GLY A 40 -12.65 10.74 -2.87
N ALA A 41 -11.78 11.72 -3.07
CA ALA A 41 -10.44 11.70 -2.47
C ALA A 41 -10.57 11.40 -0.97
N VAL A 42 -9.87 10.37 -0.49
CA VAL A 42 -9.84 10.06 0.94
C VAL A 42 -9.24 11.28 1.64
N THR A 43 -10.07 12.01 2.37
CA THR A 43 -9.59 13.06 3.27
C THR A 43 -8.87 12.38 4.42
N CYS A 44 -7.63 12.79 4.70
CA CYS A 44 -6.86 12.31 5.85
C CYS A 44 -7.47 12.87 7.15
N ALA A 45 -8.66 12.38 7.49
CA ALA A 45 -9.41 12.77 8.66
C ALA A 45 -8.87 12.04 9.90
N PRO A 46 -8.91 12.67 11.08
CA PRO A 46 -8.48 12.03 12.32
C PRO A 46 -9.15 10.68 12.55
N VAL A 47 -8.38 9.70 13.01
CA VAL A 47 -8.87 8.41 13.51
C VAL A 47 -9.35 8.55 14.94
N SER A 48 -8.59 9.25 15.78
CA SER A 48 -8.89 9.50 17.18
C SER A 48 -8.59 10.96 17.54
N VAL A 49 -9.10 11.41 18.68
CA VAL A 49 -8.76 12.72 19.28
C VAL A 49 -7.57 12.62 20.24
N GLU A 50 -6.82 11.52 20.18
CA GLU A 50 -5.70 11.27 21.08
C GLU A 50 -4.49 12.14 20.74
N GLY A 51 -3.74 12.50 21.79
CA GLY A 51 -2.45 13.18 21.64
C GLY A 51 -1.31 12.20 21.39
N TYR A 52 -0.27 12.69 20.72
CA TYR A 52 0.96 11.93 20.46
C TYR A 52 2.10 12.39 21.37
N GLY A 53 2.63 11.46 22.15
CA GLY A 53 3.78 11.67 23.02
C GLY A 53 5.10 11.74 22.27
N ALA A 54 6.20 11.88 23.01
CA ALA A 54 7.54 11.84 22.43
C ALA A 54 8.58 11.34 23.42
N LEU A 55 9.53 10.56 22.92
CA LEU A 55 10.68 10.03 23.67
C LEU A 55 11.98 10.68 23.17
N ILE A 56 13.01 10.65 24.01
CA ILE A 56 14.38 11.00 23.61
C ILE A 56 15.01 9.77 22.96
N PRO A 57 15.43 9.80 21.69
CA PRO A 57 16.07 8.65 21.06
C PRO A 57 17.36 8.25 21.79
N GLU A 58 17.71 6.97 21.72
CA GLU A 58 19.00 6.48 22.18
C GLU A 58 20.07 6.68 21.09
N GLY A 59 21.21 7.24 21.48
CA GLY A 59 22.29 7.57 20.56
C GLY A 59 22.08 8.92 19.83
N PRO A 60 22.98 9.24 18.88
CA PRO A 60 22.87 10.46 18.10
C PRO A 60 21.67 10.39 17.13
N PRO A 61 21.15 11.54 16.69
CA PRO A 61 20.23 11.60 15.56
C PRO A 61 20.81 10.93 14.31
N THR A 62 19.94 10.55 13.38
CA THR A 62 20.35 10.08 12.06
C THR A 62 21.29 11.08 11.35
N ASP A 63 22.18 10.56 10.51
CA ASP A 63 23.31 11.30 9.91
C ASP A 63 22.90 12.28 8.79
N ARG A 64 21.64 12.24 8.35
CA ARG A 64 21.07 13.13 7.32
C ARG A 64 19.57 13.33 7.56
N PRO A 65 18.94 14.37 6.97
CA PRO A 65 17.51 14.59 7.10
C PRO A 65 16.69 13.35 6.72
N ALA A 66 15.67 13.01 7.51
CA ALA A 66 14.88 11.79 7.32
C ALA A 66 14.20 11.71 5.93
N GLU A 67 13.77 12.85 5.38
CA GLU A 67 13.23 12.94 4.01
C GLU A 67 14.24 12.47 2.95
N ALA A 68 15.54 12.66 3.20
CA ALA A 68 16.65 12.28 2.32
C ALA A 68 17.34 10.97 2.76
N HIS A 69 16.77 10.24 3.72
CA HIS A 69 17.38 9.02 4.27
C HIS A 69 16.70 7.75 3.71
N ALA A 70 17.40 7.00 2.85
CA ALA A 70 16.81 5.85 2.14
C ALA A 70 16.40 4.68 3.05
N ASP A 71 16.93 4.61 4.27
CA ASP A 71 16.43 3.67 5.28
C ASP A 71 15.19 4.14 6.03
N LEU A 72 14.88 5.45 6.07
CA LEU A 72 13.73 5.99 6.80
C LEU A 72 12.57 6.33 5.86
N ASN A 73 12.87 6.95 4.72
CA ASN A 73 11.92 7.27 3.66
C ASN A 73 12.00 6.22 2.55
N LEU A 74 11.13 5.20 2.62
CA LEU A 74 11.17 4.07 1.69
C LEU A 74 10.99 4.48 0.23
N ALA A 75 10.33 5.62 -0.05
CA ALA A 75 10.11 6.09 -1.41
C ALA A 75 11.40 6.43 -2.18
N LEU A 76 12.50 6.76 -1.47
CA LEU A 76 13.80 6.96 -2.10
C LEU A 76 14.28 5.66 -2.78
N ARG A 77 14.19 4.54 -2.05
CA ARG A 77 14.40 3.20 -2.60
C ARG A 77 13.31 2.87 -3.62
N GLY A 78 12.05 3.13 -3.32
CA GLY A 78 10.93 2.67 -4.13
C GLY A 78 10.86 1.15 -4.21
N TYR A 79 9.96 0.64 -5.05
CA TYR A 79 9.72 -0.80 -5.17
C TYR A 79 9.08 -1.14 -6.53
N VAL A 80 9.20 -2.41 -6.91
CA VAL A 80 8.59 -3.00 -8.10
C VAL A 80 7.71 -4.19 -7.72
N ARG A 81 6.81 -4.59 -8.62
CA ARG A 81 6.04 -5.83 -8.50
C ARG A 81 6.98 -7.03 -8.41
N ALA A 82 6.76 -7.92 -7.44
CA ALA A 82 7.39 -9.22 -7.40
C ALA A 82 6.65 -10.20 -8.32
N THR A 83 7.36 -11.20 -8.83
CA THR A 83 6.77 -12.35 -9.54
C THR A 83 6.17 -13.37 -8.57
N ALA A 84 6.66 -13.39 -7.33
CA ALA A 84 6.17 -14.26 -6.28
C ALA A 84 4.69 -14.00 -5.96
N PRO A 85 3.92 -15.03 -5.56
CA PRO A 85 2.55 -14.84 -5.14
C PRO A 85 2.45 -14.06 -3.83
N ALA A 86 1.36 -13.30 -3.71
CA ALA A 86 0.92 -12.69 -2.47
C ALA A 86 0.19 -13.72 -1.60
N ALA A 87 0.96 -14.61 -0.98
CA ALA A 87 0.48 -15.67 -0.10
C ALA A 87 1.37 -15.74 1.15
N LEU A 88 0.80 -16.15 2.28
CA LEU A 88 1.62 -16.48 3.45
C LEU A 88 2.50 -17.69 3.14
N ILE A 89 3.72 -17.68 3.67
CA ILE A 89 4.69 -18.75 3.49
C ILE A 89 5.15 -19.28 4.84
N GLU A 90 5.53 -20.55 4.86
CA GLU A 90 6.18 -21.18 6.01
C GLU A 90 7.69 -21.05 5.85
N LEU A 91 8.32 -20.31 6.75
CA LEU A 91 9.77 -20.26 6.88
C LEU A 91 10.20 -21.10 8.09
N GLY A 92 11.32 -21.81 7.97
CA GLY A 92 11.90 -22.55 9.08
C GLY A 92 12.50 -21.65 10.17
N GLY A 93 12.84 -22.25 11.30
CA GLY A 93 13.46 -21.56 12.45
C GLY A 93 12.47 -21.07 13.50
N ALA A 94 12.99 -20.55 14.61
CA ALA A 94 12.17 -20.02 15.69
C ALA A 94 11.46 -18.72 15.27
N ALA A 95 10.30 -18.46 15.88
CA ALA A 95 9.63 -17.16 15.82
C ALA A 95 10.08 -16.28 17.00
N ASP A 96 10.12 -14.96 16.81
CA ASP A 96 10.25 -14.01 17.92
C ASP A 96 8.84 -13.63 18.43
N PRO A 97 8.48 -13.91 19.69
CA PRO A 97 7.18 -13.54 20.25
C PRO A 97 6.97 -12.02 20.35
N ARG A 98 8.02 -11.21 20.20
CA ARG A 98 7.93 -9.74 20.23
C ARG A 98 7.81 -9.10 18.85
N ALA A 99 7.93 -9.88 17.78
CA ALA A 99 7.85 -9.37 16.41
C ALA A 99 6.52 -8.62 16.15
N PRO A 100 6.53 -7.55 15.33
CA PRO A 100 5.31 -6.82 14.99
C PRO A 100 4.34 -7.70 14.18
N GLN A 101 3.09 -7.75 14.63
CA GLN A 101 2.04 -8.59 14.05
C GLN A 101 1.21 -7.83 13.03
N LEU A 102 1.50 -7.98 11.74
CA LEU A 102 0.83 -7.28 10.63
C LEU A 102 -0.68 -7.55 10.58
N ALA A 103 -1.14 -8.69 11.11
CA ALA A 103 -2.56 -9.01 11.24
C ALA A 103 -3.35 -8.00 12.10
N THR A 104 -2.67 -7.22 12.94
CA THR A 104 -3.28 -6.24 13.86
C THR A 104 -3.25 -4.79 13.35
N LEU A 105 -2.74 -4.57 12.12
CA LEU A 105 -2.67 -3.23 11.52
C LEU A 105 -4.05 -2.61 11.29
N VAL A 106 -5.05 -3.44 10.97
CA VAL A 106 -6.39 -2.99 10.57
C VAL A 106 -7.35 -3.04 11.76
N GLY A 107 -8.14 -1.98 11.94
CA GLY A 107 -8.90 -1.70 13.15
C GLY A 107 -10.01 -2.65 13.57
N ASP A 108 -10.50 -3.49 12.65
CA ASP A 108 -11.58 -4.44 12.93
C ASP A 108 -11.06 -5.81 13.44
N GLY A 109 -9.75 -5.94 13.63
CA GLY A 109 -9.09 -7.15 14.11
C GLY A 109 -9.05 -8.29 13.08
N ARG A 110 -9.53 -8.07 11.85
CA ARG A 110 -9.48 -9.07 10.78
C ARG A 110 -8.05 -9.22 10.27
N THR A 111 -7.72 -10.40 9.76
CA THR A 111 -6.52 -10.56 8.93
C THR A 111 -6.75 -9.91 7.57
N PRO A 112 -5.96 -8.91 7.16
CA PRO A 112 -6.08 -8.38 5.81
C PRO A 112 -5.68 -9.43 4.78
N ALA A 113 -6.53 -9.60 3.76
CA ALA A 113 -6.17 -10.41 2.60
C ALA A 113 -4.95 -9.79 1.91
N LEU A 114 -4.03 -10.64 1.45
CA LEU A 114 -2.85 -10.19 0.74
C LEU A 114 -3.23 -9.79 -0.69
N ALA A 115 -3.05 -8.52 -1.02
CA ALA A 115 -3.40 -7.99 -2.33
C ALA A 115 -2.33 -8.30 -3.38
N ALA A 116 -1.07 -8.34 -2.93
CA ALA A 116 0.03 -8.00 -3.82
C ALA A 116 1.40 -8.20 -3.17
N ALA A 117 2.39 -8.64 -3.95
CA ALA A 117 3.78 -8.75 -3.51
C ALA A 117 4.71 -7.79 -4.29
N TYR A 118 5.72 -7.27 -3.61
CA TYR A 118 6.67 -6.30 -4.14
C TYR A 118 8.10 -6.56 -3.66
N ARG A 119 9.07 -6.01 -4.41
CA ARG A 119 10.48 -5.95 -4.06
C ARG A 119 10.93 -4.51 -3.99
N VAL A 120 11.48 -4.14 -2.84
CA VAL A 120 12.11 -2.84 -2.58
C VAL A 120 13.45 -2.82 -3.31
N HIS A 121 13.84 -1.64 -3.81
CA HIS A 121 15.17 -1.48 -4.37
C HIS A 121 16.25 -1.43 -3.29
N ASP A 122 17.41 -1.96 -3.64
CA ASP A 122 18.61 -1.70 -2.88
C ASP A 122 18.99 -0.22 -2.92
N TRP A 123 19.92 0.17 -2.06
CA TRP A 123 20.47 1.52 -2.01
C TRP A 123 21.99 1.43 -2.03
N ASP A 124 22.60 2.07 -3.02
CA ASP A 124 24.03 2.25 -3.06
C ASP A 124 24.39 3.44 -2.17
N TRP A 125 24.97 3.17 -1.00
CA TRP A 125 25.42 4.19 -0.06
C TRP A 125 26.66 4.95 -0.52
N GLY A 126 27.48 4.37 -1.40
CA GLY A 126 28.66 5.02 -1.95
C GLY A 126 28.30 6.14 -2.92
N SER A 127 27.30 5.91 -3.77
CA SER A 127 26.79 6.91 -4.71
C SER A 127 25.53 7.66 -4.22
N ASN A 128 24.95 7.22 -3.11
CA ASN A 128 23.68 7.69 -2.55
C ASN A 128 22.52 7.64 -3.56
N GLN A 129 22.37 6.48 -4.22
CA GLN A 129 21.39 6.27 -5.30
C GLN A 129 20.66 4.94 -5.17
N ARG A 130 19.51 4.86 -5.85
CA ARG A 130 18.71 3.64 -5.94
C ARG A 130 19.44 2.57 -6.75
N GLY A 131 19.55 1.38 -6.18
CA GLY A 131 20.11 0.20 -6.83
C GLY A 131 19.06 -0.69 -7.51
N ALA A 132 19.47 -1.92 -7.82
CA ALA A 132 18.57 -2.95 -8.35
C ALA A 132 17.55 -3.41 -7.28
N PRO A 133 16.40 -3.98 -7.66
CA PRO A 133 15.49 -4.64 -6.71
C PRO A 133 16.23 -5.68 -5.86
N LEU A 134 16.03 -5.68 -4.54
CA LEU A 134 16.66 -6.63 -3.61
C LEU A 134 16.40 -8.08 -4.04
N ALA A 135 17.44 -8.89 -4.21
CA ALA A 135 17.33 -10.25 -4.73
C ALA A 135 16.85 -11.27 -3.69
N SER A 136 17.09 -11.00 -2.41
CA SER A 136 16.67 -11.83 -1.30
C SER A 136 16.24 -10.94 -0.13
N PRO A 137 15.08 -11.20 0.50
CA PRO A 137 14.07 -12.19 0.10
C PRO A 137 13.35 -11.82 -1.21
N GLU A 138 12.66 -12.79 -1.83
CA GLU A 138 11.93 -12.60 -3.10
C GLU A 138 10.80 -11.57 -2.98
N VAL A 139 10.28 -11.36 -1.77
CA VAL A 139 9.30 -10.33 -1.43
C VAL A 139 9.81 -9.59 -0.21
N THR A 140 9.87 -8.26 -0.29
CA THR A 140 10.33 -7.39 0.82
C THR A 140 9.28 -6.35 1.21
N LEU A 141 8.15 -6.30 0.50
CA LEU A 141 7.04 -5.39 0.75
C LEU A 141 5.74 -6.10 0.34
N LEU A 142 4.74 -6.06 1.21
CA LEU A 142 3.46 -6.75 1.02
C LEU A 142 2.32 -5.75 0.95
N GLY A 143 1.48 -5.88 -0.07
CA GLY A 143 0.22 -5.17 -0.18
C GLY A 143 -0.86 -5.86 0.62
N LEU A 144 -1.47 -5.13 1.55
CA LEU A 144 -2.56 -5.56 2.42
C LEU A 144 -3.86 -4.92 1.93
N ARG A 145 -4.88 -5.74 1.70
CA ARG A 145 -6.19 -5.27 1.21
C ARG A 145 -6.94 -4.52 2.31
N THR A 146 -7.32 -3.31 1.99
CA THR A 146 -8.04 -2.37 2.86
C THR A 146 -9.22 -1.74 2.15
N ALA A 147 -10.06 -1.01 2.89
CA ALA A 147 -11.02 -0.08 2.34
C ALA A 147 -10.47 1.36 2.41
N PRO A 148 -10.73 2.22 1.42
CA PRO A 148 -10.34 3.63 1.52
C PRO A 148 -10.93 4.28 2.78
N GLY A 149 -10.10 4.94 3.59
CA GLY A 149 -10.47 5.57 4.85
C GLY A 149 -10.48 4.64 6.07
N GLU A 150 -10.20 3.34 5.89
CA GLU A 150 -10.17 2.35 6.97
C GLU A 150 -9.12 2.73 8.04
N PRO A 151 -9.47 2.76 9.34
CA PRO A 151 -8.53 3.03 10.42
C PRO A 151 -7.37 2.04 10.47
N LEU A 152 -6.17 2.56 10.71
CA LEU A 152 -4.93 1.80 10.87
C LEU A 152 -4.29 2.12 12.23
N TYR A 153 -3.74 1.08 12.85
CA TYR A 153 -3.17 1.12 14.19
C TYR A 153 -1.75 0.57 14.21
N LEU A 154 -0.95 0.97 15.19
CA LEU A 154 0.38 0.40 15.39
C LEU A 154 0.27 -1.12 15.56
N PRO A 155 0.92 -1.93 14.71
CA PRO A 155 0.90 -3.37 14.87
C PRO A 155 1.41 -3.79 16.24
N ALA A 156 0.67 -4.70 16.87
CA ALA A 156 0.99 -5.25 18.18
C ALA A 156 2.38 -5.89 18.15
N ALA A 157 3.15 -5.63 19.20
CA ALA A 157 4.50 -6.14 19.39
C ALA A 157 4.80 -6.18 20.89
N GLY A 158 5.77 -7.00 21.29
CA GLY A 158 6.09 -7.23 22.71
C GLY A 158 7.12 -6.26 23.30
N TYR A 159 7.21 -5.03 22.77
CA TYR A 159 8.22 -4.05 23.17
C TYR A 159 7.66 -2.99 24.13
N ASP A 160 8.49 -2.59 25.10
CA ASP A 160 8.27 -1.45 25.98
C ASP A 160 9.48 -0.52 25.91
N LEU A 161 9.27 0.69 25.39
CA LEU A 161 10.28 1.73 25.22
C LEU A 161 10.26 2.70 26.43
N GLY A 162 9.48 2.39 27.46
CA GLY A 162 9.25 3.24 28.63
C GLY A 162 8.10 4.23 28.43
N GLY A 163 7.44 4.62 29.52
CA GLY A 163 6.32 5.58 29.50
C GLY A 163 5.05 5.05 28.82
N GLY A 164 4.94 3.72 28.66
CA GLY A 164 3.82 3.05 28.00
C GLY A 164 3.87 3.09 26.47
N TYR A 165 5.01 3.45 25.88
CA TYR A 165 5.20 3.47 24.42
C TYR A 165 5.83 2.17 23.93
N ALA A 166 5.42 1.73 22.75
CA ALA A 166 5.90 0.50 22.10
C ALA A 166 6.69 0.76 20.81
N ALA A 167 6.58 1.96 20.22
CA ALA A 167 7.31 2.31 19.01
C ALA A 167 7.68 3.80 18.95
N LEU A 168 8.75 4.08 18.20
CA LEU A 168 9.24 5.42 17.87
C LEU A 168 8.97 5.72 16.40
N VAL A 169 8.53 6.94 16.08
CA VAL A 169 8.31 7.37 14.69
C VAL A 169 9.59 7.99 14.15
N LEU A 170 10.23 7.28 13.21
CA LEU A 170 11.47 7.76 12.58
C LEU A 170 11.18 8.72 11.43
N TYR A 171 10.07 8.52 10.73
CA TYR A 171 9.70 9.35 9.59
C TYR A 171 8.19 9.33 9.34
N ALA A 172 7.63 10.48 8.95
CA ALA A 172 6.22 10.60 8.56
C ALA A 172 6.05 11.67 7.46
N SER A 173 5.27 11.34 6.44
CA SER A 173 4.75 12.29 5.44
C SER A 173 3.22 12.20 5.39
N ASP A 174 2.58 12.89 4.44
CA ASP A 174 1.12 12.76 4.27
C ASP A 174 0.69 11.35 3.84
N ASP A 175 1.58 10.56 3.21
CA ASP A 175 1.24 9.27 2.61
C ASP A 175 2.07 8.05 3.04
N ARG A 176 3.03 8.26 3.95
CA ARG A 176 3.93 7.19 4.43
C ARG A 176 4.37 7.40 5.88
N LEU A 177 4.70 6.31 6.55
CA LEU A 177 5.16 6.30 7.94
C LEU A 177 6.21 5.22 8.15
N THR A 178 7.24 5.53 8.91
CA THR A 178 8.25 4.57 9.37
C THR A 178 8.29 4.58 10.89
N VAL A 179 8.06 3.42 11.48
CA VAL A 179 8.09 3.22 12.94
C VAL A 179 9.13 2.17 13.32
N LYS A 180 9.74 2.33 14.47
CA LYS A 180 10.75 1.43 15.02
C LYS A 180 10.33 0.93 16.40
N TYR A 181 10.55 -0.34 16.68
CA TYR A 181 10.19 -0.97 17.96
C TYR A 181 11.34 -0.93 19.00
N THR A 182 12.34 -0.08 18.77
CA THR A 182 13.40 0.25 19.72
C THR A 182 13.61 1.77 19.74
N ARG A 183 14.52 2.28 20.59
CA ARG A 183 14.62 3.72 20.88
C ARG A 183 15.60 4.49 20.01
N GLU A 184 16.37 3.85 19.13
CA GLU A 184 17.41 4.53 18.36
C GLU A 184 16.84 5.20 17.09
N ASP A 185 17.43 6.34 16.71
CA ASP A 185 17.08 7.08 15.48
C ASP A 185 17.79 6.52 14.23
N ASN A 186 17.62 5.24 13.98
CA ASN A 186 18.17 4.50 12.83
C ASN A 186 17.45 3.16 12.69
N VAL A 187 17.80 2.34 11.70
CA VAL A 187 17.19 1.01 11.48
C VAL A 187 18.12 -0.16 11.84
N VAL A 188 19.27 0.10 12.46
CA VAL A 188 20.40 -0.84 12.55
C VAL A 188 20.10 -2.04 13.45
N GLN A 189 19.35 -1.83 14.53
CA GLN A 189 18.96 -2.88 15.49
C GLN A 189 17.46 -2.89 15.70
N GLY A 190 16.90 -4.09 15.83
CA GLY A 190 15.47 -4.32 16.09
C GLY A 190 14.57 -4.13 14.87
N TYR A 191 13.27 -4.27 15.10
CA TYR A 191 12.28 -4.21 14.03
C TYR A 191 11.95 -2.78 13.63
N THR A 192 11.92 -2.54 12.31
CA THR A 192 11.39 -1.31 11.70
C THR A 192 10.27 -1.68 10.74
N LEU A 193 9.16 -0.95 10.79
CA LEU A 193 8.03 -1.10 9.90
C LEU A 193 7.90 0.15 9.03
N HIS A 194 7.89 -0.05 7.72
CA HIS A 194 7.54 0.97 6.73
C HIS A 194 6.11 0.75 6.25
N LEU A 195 5.32 1.82 6.24
CA LEU A 195 3.96 1.85 5.72
C LEU A 195 3.87 2.85 4.58
N GLU A 196 3.33 2.42 3.46
CA GLU A 196 3.09 3.24 2.28
C GLU A 196 1.60 3.26 1.93
N ASN A 197 1.17 4.33 1.26
CA ASN A 197 -0.20 4.51 0.78
C ASN A 197 -1.23 4.58 1.92
N ILE A 198 -0.86 5.29 2.98
CA ILE A 198 -1.72 5.62 4.11
C ILE A 198 -2.06 7.11 4.08
N CYS A 199 -2.94 7.54 4.95
CA CYS A 199 -3.14 8.92 5.36
C CYS A 199 -2.63 8.96 6.80
N VAL A 200 -1.44 9.50 7.05
CA VAL A 200 -0.92 9.57 8.43
C VAL A 200 -1.85 10.43 9.28
N GLU A 201 -2.08 10.03 10.53
CA GLU A 201 -2.89 10.79 11.47
C GLU A 201 -2.41 12.25 11.53
N PRO A 202 -3.26 13.26 11.23
CA PRO A 202 -2.85 14.66 11.19
C PRO A 202 -2.11 15.15 12.45
N ALA A 203 -2.57 14.75 13.64
CA ALA A 203 -1.92 15.14 14.89
C ALA A 203 -0.53 14.47 15.06
N LEU A 204 -0.37 13.23 14.61
CA LEU A 204 0.92 12.53 14.61
C LEU A 204 1.89 13.19 13.63
N LEU A 205 1.43 13.49 12.41
CA LEU A 205 2.25 14.14 11.38
C LEU A 205 2.69 15.54 11.81
N ALA A 206 1.80 16.33 12.40
CA ALA A 206 2.14 17.64 12.95
C ALA A 206 3.20 17.52 14.05
N ARG A 207 3.06 16.54 14.94
CA ARG A 207 4.02 16.27 16.02
C ARG A 207 5.38 15.84 15.47
N TYR A 208 5.40 14.98 14.47
CA TYR A 208 6.62 14.57 13.78
C TYR A 208 7.33 15.78 13.16
N ARG A 209 6.63 16.57 12.34
CA ARG A 209 7.19 17.76 11.68
C ARG A 209 7.78 18.76 12.69
N GLN A 210 7.08 19.01 13.80
CA GLN A 210 7.57 19.89 14.87
C GLN A 210 8.91 19.40 15.44
N LEU A 211 9.01 18.11 15.76
CA LEU A 211 10.19 17.53 16.39
C LEU A 211 11.36 17.35 15.42
N ASP A 212 11.06 17.03 14.17
CA ASP A 212 12.03 16.91 13.09
C ASP A 212 12.69 18.27 12.80
N GLN A 213 11.89 19.32 12.65
CA GLN A 213 12.37 20.71 12.50
C GLN A 213 13.12 21.20 13.75
N GLY A 214 12.80 20.66 14.93
CA GLY A 214 13.50 20.89 16.19
C GLY A 214 14.82 20.10 16.35
N GLY A 215 15.30 19.43 15.29
CA GLY A 215 16.58 18.72 15.31
C GLY A 215 16.52 17.31 15.92
N ARG A 216 15.33 16.70 16.01
CA ARG A 216 15.13 15.29 16.37
C ARG A 216 15.67 14.86 17.74
N GLN A 217 15.92 15.81 18.65
CA GLN A 217 16.28 15.50 20.06
C GLN A 217 15.20 14.70 20.79
N ARG A 218 13.98 14.76 20.29
CA ARG A 218 12.86 13.90 20.67
C ARG A 218 12.19 13.43 19.39
N LEU A 219 11.59 12.24 19.40
CA LEU A 219 10.78 11.73 18.30
C LEU A 219 9.39 11.32 18.82
N PRO A 220 8.34 11.42 17.99
CA PRO A 220 7.02 10.95 18.39
C PRO A 220 7.07 9.48 18.78
N ALA A 221 6.32 9.11 19.81
CA ALA A 221 6.25 7.73 20.28
C ALA A 221 4.80 7.28 20.33
N LEU A 222 4.56 6.02 19.98
CA LEU A 222 3.25 5.40 19.85
C LEU A 222 3.03 4.35 20.94
N ARG A 223 1.83 4.33 21.51
CA ARG A 223 1.39 3.30 22.45
C ARG A 223 0.93 2.04 21.70
N PRO A 224 0.91 0.86 22.35
CA PRO A 224 0.31 -0.34 21.76
C PRO A 224 -1.11 -0.06 21.25
N GLY A 225 -1.40 -0.45 20.01
CA GLY A 225 -2.73 -0.26 19.40
C GLY A 225 -3.15 1.19 19.21
N GLN A 226 -2.23 2.16 19.31
CA GLN A 226 -2.55 3.55 19.03
C GLN A 226 -2.80 3.75 17.53
N ALA A 227 -3.79 4.59 17.19
CA ALA A 227 -4.03 4.95 15.80
C ALA A 227 -2.79 5.59 15.18
N LEU A 228 -2.51 5.29 13.92
CA LEU A 228 -1.41 5.90 13.17
C LEU A 228 -1.86 6.58 11.88
N GLY A 229 -3.11 6.33 11.46
CA GLY A 229 -3.65 6.89 10.24
C GLY A 229 -4.77 6.06 9.63
N ARG A 230 -5.07 6.31 8.37
CA ARG A 230 -6.10 5.61 7.59
C ARG A 230 -5.52 5.02 6.31
N ALA A 231 -6.14 3.99 5.77
CA ALA A 231 -5.81 3.52 4.42
C ALA A 231 -6.19 4.59 3.38
N ARG A 232 -5.27 4.95 2.49
CA ARG A 232 -5.54 5.97 1.45
C ARG A 232 -6.32 5.41 0.26
N SER A 233 -6.28 4.09 0.08
CA SER A 233 -6.91 3.39 -1.03
C SER A 233 -7.32 1.97 -0.61
N THR A 234 -7.55 1.09 -1.57
CA THR A 234 -7.86 -0.32 -1.32
C THR A 234 -6.65 -1.20 -0.96
N GLU A 235 -5.45 -0.60 -0.89
CA GLU A 235 -4.21 -1.30 -0.55
C GLU A 235 -3.31 -0.41 0.31
N VAL A 236 -2.87 -0.92 1.45
CA VAL A 236 -1.75 -0.39 2.25
C VAL A 236 -0.55 -1.30 2.03
N LYS A 237 0.67 -0.76 1.96
CA LYS A 237 1.87 -1.61 1.78
C LYS A 237 2.73 -1.57 3.03
N ALA A 238 3.19 -2.74 3.48
CA ALA A 238 3.98 -2.91 4.68
C ALA A 238 5.28 -3.64 4.38
N ALA A 239 6.42 -3.05 4.76
CA ALA A 239 7.74 -3.68 4.71
C ALA A 239 8.33 -3.71 6.11
N ILE A 240 8.94 -4.84 6.48
CA ILE A 240 9.58 -5.03 7.77
C ILE A 240 11.08 -5.14 7.56
N ARG A 241 11.85 -4.49 8.43
CA ARG A 241 13.26 -4.73 8.59
C ARG A 241 13.56 -5.33 9.95
N ASP A 242 14.57 -6.19 9.99
CA ASP A 242 15.18 -6.69 11.21
C ASP A 242 16.68 -6.43 11.14
N ASN A 243 17.22 -5.72 12.14
CA ASN A 243 18.62 -5.33 12.21
C ASN A 243 19.16 -4.75 10.89
N GLY A 244 18.39 -3.82 10.31
CA GLY A 244 18.72 -3.15 9.06
C GLY A 244 18.47 -3.96 7.79
N SER A 245 18.07 -5.23 7.84
CA SER A 245 17.79 -6.01 6.62
C SER A 245 16.30 -6.11 6.34
N PHE A 246 15.88 -5.94 5.09
CA PHE A 246 14.47 -6.20 4.72
C PHE A 246 14.16 -7.69 4.84
N MET A 247 13.03 -7.99 5.48
CA MET A 247 12.56 -9.35 5.74
C MET A 247 11.45 -9.74 4.77
N ASP A 248 11.10 -11.03 4.69
CA ASP A 248 9.95 -11.48 3.90
C ASP A 248 8.66 -11.29 4.72
N PRO A 249 7.83 -10.28 4.41
CA PRO A 249 6.62 -9.98 5.17
C PRO A 249 5.54 -11.07 5.07
N ARG A 250 5.75 -12.10 4.23
CA ARG A 250 4.84 -13.25 4.09
C ARG A 250 5.03 -14.33 5.14
N SER A 251 6.13 -14.30 5.91
CA SER A 251 6.45 -15.34 6.89
C SER A 251 5.36 -15.46 7.96
N ARG A 252 4.56 -16.53 7.90
CA ARG A 252 3.41 -16.73 8.80
C ARG A 252 3.85 -16.73 10.26
N LYS A 253 4.89 -17.51 10.58
CA LYS A 253 5.39 -17.68 11.94
C LYS A 253 5.92 -16.38 12.57
N ASP A 254 6.31 -15.39 11.77
CA ASP A 254 6.96 -14.19 12.30
C ASP A 254 5.95 -13.06 12.50
N TRP A 255 5.14 -12.76 11.46
CA TRP A 255 4.31 -11.55 11.41
C TRP A 255 2.80 -11.82 11.50
N TRP A 256 2.41 -13.09 11.55
CA TRP A 256 1.03 -13.56 11.47
C TRP A 256 0.74 -14.66 12.50
N GLN A 257 1.36 -14.60 13.68
CA GLN A 257 1.41 -15.71 14.65
C GLN A 257 0.03 -16.17 15.16
N GLU A 258 -0.97 -15.29 15.15
CA GLU A 258 -2.33 -15.62 15.57
C GLU A 258 -3.22 -16.13 14.43
N ARG A 259 -2.66 -16.47 13.26
CA ARG A 259 -3.39 -16.71 11.99
C ARG A 259 -2.91 -17.93 11.20
#